data_AF-A0A010SI31-F1
#
_entry.id   AF-A0A010SI31-F1
#
_cell.length_a   1.000
_cell.length_b   1.000
_cell.length_c   1.000
_cell.angle_alpha   90.00
_cell.angle_beta   90.00
_cell.angle_gamma   90.00
#
_symmetry.space_group_name_H-M   'P 1'
#
loop_
_entity.id
_entity.type
_entity.pdbx_description
1 polymer ?
#
loop_
_entity_poly.entity_id
_entity_poly.type
_entity_poly.pdbx_seq_one_letter_code
_entity_poly.pdbx_strand_id
1 'polypeptide(L)'
;MIVDFYFDFLSPFSYLANHRLSKLAQDYGFSIRYYAIDLARVKIAIGNVGPSNRDLIVKLDYLKVDLQRWAELYEIPLVFPANYNSRRMNTGLYYSGAMAQTGAYVNVVFNAVWGDGIAPDLESLPALVSEKLGWDRSAFEDFISSDAATERYDEQTHAAIERKVFGVPTMFLGDEMWWGNDRLFMLENAVGGAPVNGE
;
A
#
# COMPACT_ATOMS: atom_id res chain seq x y z
N MET A 1 -18.24 2.20 -8.63
CA MET A 1 -17.26 3.29 -8.37
C MET A 1 -15.90 2.66 -8.11
N ILE A 2 -14.79 3.26 -8.57
CA ILE A 2 -13.43 2.73 -8.38
C ILE A 2 -12.55 3.79 -7.74
N VAL A 3 -11.85 3.41 -6.68
CA VAL A 3 -10.78 4.20 -6.05
C VAL A 3 -9.44 3.58 -6.43
N ASP A 4 -8.56 4.36 -7.05
CA ASP A 4 -7.17 3.94 -7.29
C ASP A 4 -6.35 4.20 -6.02
N PHE A 5 -5.62 3.20 -5.53
CA PHE A 5 -4.83 3.26 -4.31
C PHE A 5 -3.36 2.91 -4.57
N TYR A 6 -2.50 3.91 -4.44
CA TYR A 6 -1.05 3.82 -4.59
C TYR A 6 -0.38 3.67 -3.22
N PHE A 7 0.45 2.64 -3.07
CA PHE A 7 1.12 2.32 -1.82
C PHE A 7 2.51 1.70 -2.04
N ASP A 8 3.25 1.58 -0.96
CA ASP A 8 4.49 0.81 -0.88
C ASP A 8 4.49 0.08 0.48
N PHE A 9 4.80 -1.23 0.53
CA PHE A 9 4.75 -1.99 1.78
C PHE A 9 5.73 -1.48 2.85
N LEU A 10 6.72 -0.66 2.50
CA LEU A 10 7.57 0.03 3.49
C LEU A 10 6.85 1.14 4.27
N SER A 11 5.62 1.51 3.90
CA SER A 11 4.93 2.68 4.44
C SER A 11 3.93 2.30 5.54
N PRO A 12 4.16 2.72 6.80
CA PRO A 12 3.20 2.47 7.88
C PRO A 12 1.91 3.29 7.71
N PHE A 13 1.99 4.47 7.10
CA PHE A 13 0.78 5.24 6.78
C PHE A 13 -0.06 4.55 5.69
N SER A 14 0.58 3.82 4.77
CA SER A 14 -0.14 3.01 3.78
C SER A 14 -0.80 1.79 4.40
N TYR A 15 -0.21 1.19 5.44
CA TYR A 15 -0.86 0.15 6.22
C TYR A 15 -2.17 0.65 6.85
N LEU A 16 -2.12 1.77 7.56
CA LEU A 16 -3.30 2.42 8.16
C LEU A 16 -4.36 2.74 7.09
N ALA A 17 -3.93 3.33 5.97
CA ALA A 17 -4.84 3.69 4.89
C ALA A 17 -5.49 2.46 4.25
N ASN A 18 -4.74 1.37 4.04
CA ASN A 18 -5.27 0.12 3.50
C ASN A 18 -6.35 -0.48 4.40
N HIS A 19 -6.13 -0.46 5.72
CA HIS A 19 -7.12 -0.93 6.69
C HIS A 19 -8.43 -0.13 6.56
N ARG A 20 -8.35 1.20 6.61
CA ARG A 20 -9.54 2.05 6.50
C ARG A 20 -10.21 1.97 5.12
N LEU A 21 -9.45 1.95 4.03
CA LEU A 21 -10.00 1.81 2.67
C LEU A 21 -10.76 0.50 2.51
N SER A 22 -10.23 -0.61 3.04
CA SER A 22 -10.90 -1.91 2.98
C SER A 22 -12.26 -1.89 3.68
N LYS A 23 -12.38 -1.15 4.79
CA LYS A 23 -13.64 -0.95 5.49
C LYS A 23 -14.59 -0.05 4.71
N LEU A 24 -14.10 1.10 4.21
CA LEU A 24 -14.91 2.02 3.41
C LEU A 24 -15.45 1.36 2.12
N ALA A 25 -14.65 0.51 1.46
CA ALA A 25 -15.08 -0.22 0.28
C ALA A 25 -16.26 -1.15 0.58
N GLN A 26 -16.28 -1.78 1.77
CA GLN A 26 -17.40 -2.61 2.23
C GLN A 26 -18.62 -1.77 2.58
N ASP A 27 -18.43 -0.67 3.32
CA ASP A 27 -19.51 0.17 3.83
C ASP A 27 -20.22 0.96 2.70
N TYR A 28 -19.48 1.38 1.66
CA TYR A 28 -19.98 2.22 0.56
C TYR A 28 -20.07 1.50 -0.81
N GLY A 29 -19.63 0.25 -0.91
CA GLY A 29 -19.78 -0.57 -2.12
C GLY A 29 -18.93 -0.13 -3.34
N PHE A 30 -17.79 0.53 -3.12
CA PHE A 30 -16.83 0.81 -4.20
C PHE A 30 -15.72 -0.25 -4.28
N SER A 31 -15.06 -0.33 -5.44
CA SER A 31 -13.92 -1.23 -5.63
C SER A 31 -12.60 -0.47 -5.50
N ILE A 32 -11.57 -1.11 -4.96
CA ILE A 32 -10.22 -0.55 -4.86
C ILE A 32 -9.34 -1.18 -5.94
N ARG A 33 -8.69 -0.35 -6.73
CA ARG A 33 -7.63 -0.78 -7.65
C ARG A 33 -6.28 -0.47 -7.03
N TYR A 34 -5.50 -1.50 -6.79
CA TYR A 34 -4.25 -1.43 -6.01
C TYR A 34 -3.04 -1.25 -6.92
N TYR A 35 -2.12 -0.38 -6.51
CA TYR A 35 -0.86 -0.10 -7.19
C TYR A 35 0.29 -0.05 -6.18
N ALA A 36 1.10 -1.10 -6.14
CA ALA A 36 2.37 -1.08 -5.43
C ALA A 36 3.39 -0.31 -6.26
N ILE A 37 4.01 0.73 -5.70
CA ILE A 37 5.00 1.56 -6.40
C ILE A 37 6.28 1.68 -5.59
N ASP A 38 7.36 2.14 -6.22
CA ASP A 38 8.63 2.40 -5.53
C ASP A 38 8.63 3.83 -4.96
N LEU A 39 8.47 3.95 -3.63
CA LEU A 39 8.46 5.25 -2.97
C LEU A 39 9.78 6.02 -3.19
N ALA A 40 10.92 5.34 -3.26
CA ALA A 40 12.19 6.00 -3.48
C ALA A 40 12.25 6.61 -4.88
N ARG A 41 11.81 5.86 -5.92
CA ARG A 41 11.78 6.37 -7.29
C ARG A 41 10.83 7.55 -7.47
N VAL A 42 9.61 7.51 -6.91
CA VAL A 42 8.68 8.65 -7.03
C VAL A 42 9.19 9.90 -6.31
N LYS A 43 9.86 9.75 -5.16
CA LYS A 43 10.51 10.87 -4.47
C LYS A 43 11.65 11.47 -5.28
N ILE A 44 12.50 10.64 -5.89
CA ILE A 44 13.62 11.11 -6.72
C ILE A 44 13.09 11.86 -7.95
N ALA A 45 12.05 11.36 -8.60
CA ALA A 45 11.48 11.94 -9.81
C ALA A 45 10.98 13.40 -9.64
N ILE A 46 10.55 13.76 -8.43
CA ILE A 46 10.11 15.12 -8.08
C ILE A 46 11.19 15.98 -7.42
N GLY A 47 12.43 15.48 -7.32
CA GLY A 47 13.55 16.18 -6.68
C GLY A 47 13.55 16.14 -5.14
N ASN A 48 12.76 15.25 -4.51
CA ASN A 48 12.75 15.07 -3.06
C ASN A 48 13.89 14.14 -2.61
N VAL A 49 15.11 14.68 -2.64
CA VAL A 49 16.38 13.98 -2.35
C VAL A 49 16.97 14.29 -0.97
N GLY A 50 16.25 15.06 -0.14
CA GLY A 50 16.65 15.33 1.24
C GLY A 50 16.60 14.08 2.13
N PRO A 51 17.13 14.16 3.36
CA PRO A 51 17.10 13.04 4.30
C PRO A 51 15.66 12.57 4.51
N SER A 52 15.46 11.25 4.56
CA SER A 52 14.14 10.71 4.81
C SER A 52 13.69 11.07 6.23
N ASN A 53 12.37 11.11 6.47
CA ASN A 53 11.84 11.23 7.83
C ASN A 53 12.35 10.09 8.75
N ARG A 54 12.76 8.96 8.16
CA ARG A 54 13.38 7.82 8.86
C ARG A 54 14.77 8.12 9.42
N ASP A 55 15.49 9.06 8.80
CA ASP A 55 16.87 9.41 9.17
C ASP A 55 16.89 10.62 10.14
N LEU A 56 15.73 11.27 10.33
CA LEU A 56 15.55 12.43 11.19
C LEU A 56 14.96 12.01 12.53
N ILE A 57 15.81 11.61 13.49
CA ILE A 57 15.43 10.97 14.76
C ILE A 57 14.28 11.69 15.48
N VAL A 58 14.39 13.01 15.71
CA VAL A 58 13.35 13.80 16.40
C VAL A 58 11.99 13.71 15.70
N LYS A 59 11.99 13.74 14.36
CA LYS A 59 10.77 13.63 13.56
C LYS A 59 10.25 12.20 13.55
N LEU A 60 11.13 11.21 13.47
CA LEU A 60 10.78 9.79 13.53
C LEU A 60 10.11 9.44 14.87
N ASP A 61 10.62 9.96 15.98
CA ASP A 61 10.05 9.72 17.32
C ASP A 61 8.61 10.24 17.42
N TYR A 62 8.35 11.44 16.90
CA TYR A 62 6.98 11.96 16.77
C TYR A 62 6.11 11.07 15.87
N LEU A 63 6.60 10.69 14.68
CA LEU A 63 5.84 9.88 13.73
C LEU A 63 5.49 8.51 14.31
N LYS A 64 6.36 7.91 15.12
CA LYS A 64 6.05 6.66 15.84
C LYS A 64 4.87 6.83 16.78
N VAL A 65 4.82 7.91 17.56
CA VAL A 65 3.69 8.22 18.45
C VAL A 65 2.41 8.47 17.64
N ASP A 66 2.51 9.22 16.54
CA ASP A 66 1.37 9.49 15.66
C ASP A 66 0.80 8.21 15.04
N LEU A 67 1.66 7.32 14.56
CA LEU A 67 1.27 6.02 14.03
C LEU A 67 0.55 5.15 15.07
N GLN A 68 1.01 5.15 16.33
CA GLN A 68 0.33 4.43 17.40
C GLN A 68 -1.05 5.02 17.71
N ARG A 69 -1.22 6.35 17.71
CA ARG A 69 -2.54 6.99 17.88
C ARG A 69 -3.52 6.59 16.79
N TRP A 70 -3.07 6.52 15.54
CA TRP A 70 -3.92 6.04 14.44
C TRP A 70 -4.24 4.55 14.55
N ALA A 71 -3.27 3.73 14.95
CA ALA A 71 -3.47 2.30 15.16
C ALA A 71 -4.49 2.05 16.29
N GLU A 72 -4.40 2.78 17.39
CA GLU A 72 -5.39 2.79 18.48
C GLU A 72 -6.77 3.21 17.98
N LEU A 73 -6.87 4.30 17.21
CA LEU A 73 -8.14 4.77 16.64
C LEU A 73 -8.79 3.75 15.70
N TYR A 74 -7.97 2.98 14.98
CA TYR A 74 -8.45 1.94 14.05
C TYR A 74 -8.57 0.56 14.70
N GLU A 75 -8.21 0.43 15.97
CA GLU A 75 -8.24 -0.83 16.72
C GLU A 75 -7.42 -1.95 16.07
N ILE A 76 -6.25 -1.61 15.51
CA ILE A 76 -5.32 -2.56 14.88
C ILE A 76 -3.92 -2.52 15.51
N PRO A 77 -3.18 -3.64 15.53
CA PRO A 77 -1.78 -3.62 15.96
C PRO A 77 -0.90 -2.86 14.96
N LEU A 78 0.13 -2.18 15.45
CA LEU A 78 1.17 -1.60 14.59
C LEU A 78 2.55 -1.84 15.21
N VAL A 79 3.31 -2.77 14.62
CA VAL A 79 4.64 -3.19 15.02
C VAL A 79 5.62 -2.89 13.90
N PHE A 80 6.73 -2.22 14.23
CA PHE A 80 7.75 -1.86 13.25
C PHE A 80 8.55 -3.09 12.81
N PRO A 81 8.71 -3.35 11.50
CA PRO A 81 9.58 -4.40 11.01
C PRO A 81 11.06 -4.03 11.20
N ALA A 82 11.94 -5.03 11.15
CA ALA A 82 13.38 -4.85 11.31
C ALA A 82 14.04 -4.03 10.19
N ASN A 83 13.43 -3.98 9.00
CA ASN A 83 13.90 -3.20 7.86
C ASN A 83 12.72 -2.79 6.96
N TYR A 84 13.03 -2.04 5.89
CA TYR A 84 12.05 -1.46 4.97
C TYR A 84 12.23 -1.95 3.52
N ASN A 85 12.84 -3.13 3.32
CA ASN A 85 13.15 -3.69 2.01
C ASN A 85 11.91 -4.31 1.36
N SER A 86 10.97 -3.47 0.91
CA SER A 86 9.64 -3.89 0.42
C SER A 86 9.60 -4.39 -1.03
N ARG A 87 10.67 -4.23 -1.81
CA ARG A 87 10.67 -4.48 -3.26
C ARG A 87 10.11 -5.85 -3.65
N ARG A 88 10.55 -6.94 -2.99
CA ARG A 88 10.11 -8.31 -3.30
C ARG A 88 8.60 -8.50 -3.11
N MET A 89 8.02 -7.88 -2.08
CA MET A 89 6.59 -7.96 -1.85
C MET A 89 5.81 -6.95 -2.70
N ASN A 90 6.39 -5.80 -3.04
CA ASN A 90 5.77 -4.88 -3.98
C ASN A 90 5.61 -5.51 -5.38
N THR A 91 6.65 -6.19 -5.88
CA THR A 91 6.58 -6.90 -7.17
C THR A 91 5.55 -8.03 -7.13
N GLY A 92 5.44 -8.74 -6.00
CA GLY A 92 4.46 -9.80 -5.79
C GLY A 92 2.99 -9.38 -5.90
N LEU A 93 2.65 -8.09 -5.80
CA LEU A 93 1.30 -7.61 -6.09
C LEU A 93 0.82 -8.06 -7.48
N TYR A 94 1.72 -8.04 -8.47
CA TYR A 94 1.39 -8.30 -9.86
C TYR A 94 1.27 -9.77 -10.23
N TYR A 95 1.48 -10.66 -9.26
CA TYR A 95 1.11 -12.08 -9.40
C TYR A 95 -0.40 -12.26 -9.29
N SER A 96 -1.05 -11.42 -8.46
CA SER A 96 -2.49 -11.52 -8.21
C SER A 96 -3.30 -11.18 -9.46
N GLY A 97 -4.32 -11.98 -9.75
CA GLY A 97 -5.19 -11.78 -10.92
C GLY A 97 -6.33 -10.80 -10.63
N ALA A 98 -7.48 -11.34 -10.22
CA ALA A 98 -8.68 -10.55 -9.99
C ALA A 98 -8.53 -9.58 -8.81
N MET A 99 -9.22 -8.42 -8.86
CA MET A 99 -9.13 -7.36 -7.85
C MET A 99 -9.33 -7.85 -6.40
N ALA A 100 -10.22 -8.82 -6.19
CA ALA A 100 -10.43 -9.41 -4.87
C ALA A 100 -9.20 -10.17 -4.34
N GLN A 101 -8.50 -10.91 -5.21
CA GLN A 101 -7.25 -11.60 -4.84
C GLN A 101 -6.13 -10.60 -4.58
N THR A 102 -6.07 -9.51 -5.35
CA THR A 102 -5.13 -8.41 -5.12
C THR A 102 -5.34 -7.76 -3.75
N GLY A 103 -6.59 -7.44 -3.39
CA GLY A 103 -6.90 -6.91 -2.06
C GLY A 103 -6.55 -7.86 -0.93
N ALA A 104 -6.80 -9.17 -1.10
CA ALA A 104 -6.41 -10.18 -0.13
C ALA A 104 -4.88 -10.26 0.05
N TYR A 105 -4.11 -10.21 -1.04
CA TYR A 105 -2.65 -10.13 -0.99
C TYR A 105 -2.16 -8.92 -0.22
N VAL A 106 -2.68 -7.73 -0.55
CA VAL A 106 -2.30 -6.48 0.12
C VAL A 106 -2.59 -6.56 1.62
N ASN A 107 -3.76 -7.07 2.02
CA ASN A 107 -4.11 -7.24 3.43
C ASN A 107 -3.18 -8.22 4.15
N VAL A 108 -2.88 -9.37 3.55
CA VAL A 108 -2.00 -10.37 4.15
C VAL A 108 -0.59 -9.83 4.36
N VAL A 109 -0.01 -9.18 3.34
CA VAL A 109 1.36 -8.66 3.42
C VAL A 109 1.45 -7.48 4.39
N PHE A 110 0.50 -6.53 4.35
CA PHE A 110 0.51 -5.41 5.28
C PHE A 110 0.37 -5.87 6.74
N ASN A 111 -0.53 -6.81 7.02
CA ASN A 111 -0.68 -7.36 8.36
C ASN A 111 0.57 -8.09 8.83
N ALA A 112 1.24 -8.86 7.96
CA ALA A 112 2.51 -9.48 8.31
C ALA A 112 3.60 -8.44 8.61
N VAL A 113 3.77 -7.44 7.74
CA VAL A 113 4.88 -6.48 7.85
C VAL A 113 4.67 -5.48 8.99
N TRP A 114 3.48 -4.90 9.08
CA TRP A 114 3.18 -3.80 10.01
C TRP A 114 2.26 -4.19 11.16
N GLY A 115 1.46 -5.25 11.03
CA GLY A 115 0.69 -5.79 12.16
C GLY A 115 1.58 -6.66 13.07
N ASP A 116 2.33 -7.58 12.46
CA ASP A 116 3.17 -8.56 13.18
C ASP A 116 4.65 -8.15 13.26
N GLY A 117 5.08 -7.11 12.53
CA GLY A 117 6.47 -6.64 12.52
C GLY A 117 7.44 -7.55 11.77
N ILE A 118 6.95 -8.38 10.84
CA ILE A 118 7.79 -9.27 10.03
C ILE A 118 8.59 -8.43 9.03
N ALA A 119 9.88 -8.71 8.91
CA ALA A 119 10.72 -8.06 7.90
C ALA A 119 10.18 -8.34 6.48
N PRO A 120 9.98 -7.31 5.64
CA PRO A 120 9.40 -7.48 4.31
C PRO A 120 10.31 -8.28 3.35
N ASP A 121 11.61 -8.36 3.64
CA ASP A 121 12.59 -9.19 2.94
C ASP A 121 12.90 -10.51 3.66
N LEU A 122 12.06 -10.94 4.61
CA LEU A 122 12.21 -12.27 5.21
C LEU A 122 12.03 -13.36 4.13
N GLU A 123 13.01 -14.25 3.99
CA GLU A 123 13.03 -15.31 2.96
C GLU A 123 11.80 -16.22 2.98
N SER A 124 11.23 -16.49 4.16
CA SER A 124 10.02 -17.32 4.29
C SER A 124 8.71 -16.57 4.06
N LEU A 125 8.73 -15.23 3.93
CA LEU A 125 7.50 -14.44 3.77
C LEU A 125 6.71 -14.80 2.50
N PRO A 126 7.31 -15.00 1.31
CA PRO A 126 6.58 -15.45 0.13
C PRO A 126 5.83 -16.78 0.33
N ALA A 127 6.45 -17.72 1.04
CA ALA A 127 5.84 -19.01 1.38
C ALA A 127 4.63 -18.83 2.32
N LEU A 128 4.77 -18.02 3.37
CA LEU A 128 3.69 -17.71 4.31
C LEU A 128 2.50 -17.03 3.62
N VAL A 129 2.77 -16.11 2.69
CA VAL A 129 1.75 -15.42 1.91
C VAL A 129 1.05 -16.41 0.96
N SER A 130 1.82 -17.27 0.29
CA SER A 130 1.28 -18.28 -0.63
C SER A 130 0.35 -19.24 0.10
N GLU A 131 0.73 -19.71 1.29
CA GLU A 131 -0.11 -20.57 2.13
C GLU A 131 -1.43 -19.89 2.51
N LYS A 132 -1.37 -18.63 2.98
CA LYS A 132 -2.58 -17.87 3.37
C LYS A 132 -3.53 -17.60 2.21
N LEU A 133 -3.02 -17.48 0.99
CA LEU A 133 -3.80 -17.16 -0.21
C LEU A 133 -4.15 -18.38 -1.07
N GLY A 134 -3.66 -19.57 -0.69
CA GLY A 134 -3.84 -20.80 -1.48
C GLY A 134 -3.16 -20.74 -2.85
N TRP A 135 -2.04 -20.01 -2.95
CA TRP A 135 -1.23 -19.93 -4.17
C TRP A 135 -0.20 -21.05 -4.24
N ASP A 136 0.16 -21.44 -5.47
CA ASP A 136 1.34 -22.26 -5.69
C ASP A 136 2.59 -21.46 -5.30
N ARG A 137 3.28 -21.94 -4.27
CA ARG A 137 4.47 -21.30 -3.72
C ARG A 137 5.58 -21.16 -4.76
N SER A 138 5.87 -22.21 -5.53
CA SER A 138 6.97 -22.20 -6.50
C SER A 138 6.67 -21.18 -7.60
N ALA A 139 5.44 -21.19 -8.11
CA ALA A 139 5.01 -20.25 -9.14
C ALA A 139 5.08 -18.79 -8.65
N PHE A 140 4.72 -18.54 -7.39
CA PHE A 140 4.84 -17.20 -6.80
C PHE A 140 6.30 -16.77 -6.62
N GLU A 141 7.15 -17.63 -6.07
CA GLU A 141 8.59 -17.36 -5.88
C GLU A 141 9.33 -17.15 -7.21
N ASP A 142 8.98 -17.94 -8.24
CA ASP A 142 9.49 -17.78 -9.61
C ASP A 142 9.03 -16.44 -10.22
N PHE A 143 7.76 -16.09 -10.03
CA PHE A 143 7.22 -14.83 -10.55
C PHE A 143 7.90 -13.61 -9.93
N ILE A 144 7.99 -13.52 -8.60
CA ILE A 144 8.56 -12.33 -7.93
C ILE A 144 10.04 -12.11 -8.24
N SER A 145 10.72 -13.16 -8.71
CA SER A 145 12.13 -13.15 -9.15
C SER A 145 12.29 -12.92 -10.65
N SER A 146 11.20 -12.85 -11.42
CA SER A 146 11.23 -12.72 -12.87
C SER A 146 11.44 -11.28 -13.33
N ASP A 147 12.00 -11.13 -14.54
CA ASP A 147 12.11 -9.84 -15.22
C ASP A 147 10.73 -9.23 -15.47
N ALA A 148 9.72 -10.05 -15.83
CA ALA A 148 8.36 -9.59 -16.08
C ALA A 148 7.71 -8.92 -14.86
N ALA A 149 7.94 -9.45 -13.65
CA ALA A 149 7.45 -8.84 -12.42
C ALA A 149 8.15 -7.51 -12.12
N THR A 150 9.46 -7.42 -12.41
CA THR A 150 10.24 -6.20 -12.25
C THR A 150 9.80 -5.13 -13.26
N GLU A 151 9.68 -5.48 -14.53
CA GLU A 151 9.18 -4.61 -15.60
C GLU A 151 7.79 -4.07 -15.25
N ARG A 152 6.89 -4.95 -14.78
CA ARG A 152 5.55 -4.53 -14.38
C ARG A 152 5.55 -3.53 -13.22
N TYR A 153 6.36 -3.77 -12.20
CA TYR A 153 6.50 -2.84 -11.07
C TYR A 153 7.08 -1.49 -11.49
N ASP A 154 8.04 -1.51 -12.40
CA ASP A 154 8.68 -0.32 -12.96
C ASP A 154 7.70 0.49 -13.82
N GLU A 155 6.90 -0.18 -14.68
CA GLU A 155 5.81 0.43 -15.45
C GLU A 155 4.80 1.15 -14.55
N GLN A 156 4.34 0.48 -13.49
CA GLN A 156 3.33 1.07 -12.59
C GLN A 156 3.91 2.23 -11.78
N THR A 157 5.18 2.15 -11.38
CA THR A 157 5.88 3.25 -10.75
C THR A 157 6.00 4.45 -11.71
N HIS A 158 6.33 4.21 -12.98
CA HIS A 158 6.40 5.27 -13.99
C HIS A 158 5.03 5.93 -14.23
N ALA A 159 3.98 5.13 -14.42
CA ALA A 159 2.61 5.64 -14.59
C ALA A 159 2.13 6.46 -13.38
N ALA A 160 2.53 6.09 -12.16
CA ALA A 160 2.25 6.88 -10.97
C ALA A 160 2.93 8.26 -11.00
N ILE A 161 4.19 8.31 -11.43
CA ILE A 161 4.93 9.57 -11.61
C ILE A 161 4.24 10.46 -12.65
N GLU A 162 3.86 9.91 -13.81
CA GLU A 162 3.12 10.64 -14.84
C GLU A 162 1.79 11.20 -14.32
N ARG A 163 1.11 10.45 -13.43
CA ARG A 163 -0.10 10.88 -12.73
C ARG A 163 0.16 11.80 -11.53
N LYS A 164 1.38 12.34 -11.39
CA LYS A 164 1.80 13.29 -10.34
C LYS A 164 1.78 12.72 -8.92
N VAL A 165 1.87 11.39 -8.76
CA VAL A 165 2.06 10.77 -7.44
C VAL A 165 3.45 11.11 -6.92
N PHE A 166 3.51 11.71 -5.74
CA PHE A 166 4.76 12.17 -5.11
C PHE A 166 5.12 11.40 -3.83
N GLY A 167 4.25 10.50 -3.39
CA GLY A 167 4.39 9.75 -2.14
C GLY A 167 3.26 8.74 -1.97
N VAL A 168 3.26 8.06 -0.82
CA VAL A 168 2.24 7.09 -0.44
C VAL A 168 1.80 7.32 1.00
N PRO A 169 0.59 6.87 1.41
CA PRO A 169 -0.51 6.40 0.56
C PRO A 169 -1.11 7.53 -0.28
N THR A 170 -1.42 7.26 -1.54
CA THR A 170 -2.15 8.20 -2.41
C THR A 170 -3.38 7.52 -2.98
N MET A 171 -4.51 8.23 -2.97
CA MET A 171 -5.79 7.76 -3.48
C MET A 171 -6.29 8.70 -4.58
N PHE A 172 -6.92 8.13 -5.60
CA PHE A 172 -7.69 8.89 -6.59
C PHE A 172 -9.13 8.40 -6.68
N LEU A 173 -10.04 9.36 -6.88
CA LEU A 173 -11.41 9.13 -7.34
C LEU A 173 -11.64 10.03 -8.55
N GLY A 174 -11.70 9.44 -9.74
CA GLY A 174 -11.64 10.21 -10.99
C GLY A 174 -10.32 10.98 -11.11
N ASP A 175 -10.41 12.30 -11.25
CA ASP A 175 -9.26 13.21 -11.38
C ASP A 175 -8.80 13.81 -10.04
N GLU A 176 -9.56 13.62 -8.96
CA GLU A 176 -9.20 14.13 -7.65
C GLU A 176 -8.17 13.23 -6.96
N MET A 177 -7.19 13.85 -6.30
CA MET A 177 -6.08 13.17 -5.62
C MET A 177 -6.04 13.56 -4.14
N TRP A 178 -5.91 12.56 -3.27
CA TRP A 178 -5.62 12.75 -1.85
C TRP A 178 -4.37 11.96 -1.46
N TRP A 179 -3.49 12.58 -0.68
CA TRP A 179 -2.30 11.93 -0.13
C TRP A 179 -2.37 11.91 1.40
N GLY A 180 -2.16 10.73 1.98
CA GLY A 180 -2.14 10.49 3.42
C GLY A 180 -3.38 9.77 3.95
N ASN A 181 -3.16 8.89 4.94
CA ASN A 181 -4.22 8.25 5.72
C ASN A 181 -5.18 9.29 6.32
N ASP A 182 -4.63 10.42 6.76
CA ASP A 182 -5.31 11.57 7.33
C ASP A 182 -6.10 12.40 6.31
N ARG A 183 -6.24 11.96 5.05
CA ARG A 183 -7.14 12.54 4.05
C ARG A 183 -8.28 11.60 3.66
N LEU A 184 -8.33 10.38 4.18
CA LEU A 184 -9.38 9.41 3.83
C LEU A 184 -10.79 9.87 4.20
N PHE A 185 -10.94 10.74 5.20
CA PHE A 185 -12.24 11.34 5.51
C PHE A 185 -12.76 12.26 4.39
N MET A 186 -11.86 12.90 3.62
CA MET A 186 -12.24 13.73 2.47
C MET A 186 -12.66 12.85 1.29
N LEU A 187 -11.92 11.76 1.05
CA LEU A 187 -12.31 10.75 0.07
C LEU A 187 -13.67 10.13 0.42
N GLU A 188 -13.90 9.78 1.68
CA GLU A 188 -15.16 9.23 2.17
C GLU A 188 -16.34 10.18 1.91
N ASN A 189 -16.16 11.48 2.14
CA ASN A 189 -17.16 12.49 1.79
C ASN A 189 -17.42 12.55 0.28
N ALA A 190 -16.38 12.45 -0.56
CA ALA A 190 -16.52 12.44 -2.02
C ALA A 190 -17.27 11.19 -2.52
N VAL A 191 -17.01 10.02 -1.91
CA VAL A 191 -17.71 8.76 -2.19
C VAL A 191 -19.17 8.84 -1.75
N GLY A 192 -19.44 9.33 -0.53
CA GLY A 192 -20.79 9.44 0.03
C GLY A 192 -21.66 10.51 -0.63
N GLY A 193 -21.05 11.54 -1.22
CA GLY A 193 -21.73 12.59 -1.98
C GLY A 193 -21.93 12.27 -3.46
N ALA A 194 -21.32 11.21 -3.98
CA ALA A 194 -21.51 10.82 -5.37
C ALA A 194 -22.92 10.22 -5.55
N PRO A 195 -23.69 10.63 -6.57
CA PRO A 195 -24.99 10.04 -6.84
C PRO A 195 -24.81 8.53 -7.07
N VAL A 196 -25.56 7.73 -6.30
CA VAL A 196 -25.71 6.30 -6.56
C VAL A 196 -26.41 6.21 -7.91
N ASN A 197 -25.68 5.85 -8.97
CA ASN A 197 -26.26 5.72 -10.32
C ASN A 197 -27.51 4.82 -10.26
N GLY A 198 -28.69 5.42 -10.41
CA GLY A 198 -29.98 4.73 -10.36
C GLY A 198 -31.16 5.58 -9.90
N GLU A 199 -31.39 6.74 -10.52
CA GLU A 199 -32.74 7.31 -10.73
C GLU A 199 -32.88 7.72 -12.20
#